data_AF-A0ABD1B8J8-F1
#
_entry.id   AF-A0ABD1B8J8-F1
#
_cell.length_a   1.000
_cell.length_b   1.000
_cell.length_c   1.000
_cell.angle_alpha   90.00
_cell.angle_beta   90.00
_cell.angle_gamma   90.00
#
_symmetry.space_group_name_H-M   'P 1'
#
loop_
_entity.id
_entity.type
_entity.pdbx_description
1 polymer ?
#
loop_
_entity_poly.entity_id
_entity_poly.type
_entity_poly.pdbx_seq_one_letter_code
_entity_poly.pdbx_strand_id
1 'polypeptide(L)'
;MGSDKYVFFDFKVDSNGILEFGGIFVSSETLEYISQISSYVQTTRDSDDSPTPIWYRRGLTFLTIYGRVYRLLHGKIWIGHDIINSDVPRLIAACAEIGEAPPQPKYIIDTLDFLKSDTKLARLAERFGFGDPKHGSYKACEMNLNAIKQSWVAMSLLCEQEDKEKNSVDKIHPILSLFLKSDTTRRFSELDIGREKEQGTNAAAGIECGGENSK
;
A
#
# COMPACT_ATOMS: atom_id res chain seq x y z
N MET A 1 -11.38 -16.18 -16.45
CA MET A 1 -10.96 -15.21 -15.42
C MET A 1 -9.49 -14.92 -15.64
N GLY A 2 -9.10 -13.66 -15.79
CA GLY A 2 -7.69 -13.29 -15.94
C GLY A 2 -6.91 -13.64 -14.68
N SER A 3 -5.63 -14.04 -14.81
CA SER A 3 -4.78 -14.25 -13.65
C SER A 3 -4.67 -12.95 -12.85
N ASP A 4 -4.95 -13.03 -11.55
CA ASP A 4 -4.80 -11.88 -10.67
C ASP A 4 -3.36 -11.38 -10.70
N LYS A 5 -3.19 -10.07 -10.52
CA LYS A 5 -1.91 -9.37 -10.68
C LYS A 5 -1.56 -8.74 -9.35
N TYR A 6 -0.37 -9.05 -8.83
CA TYR A 6 0.07 -8.64 -7.50
C TYR A 6 1.19 -7.61 -7.61
N VAL A 7 1.07 -6.54 -6.83
CA VAL A 7 2.10 -5.51 -6.74
C VAL A 7 2.48 -5.31 -5.28
N PHE A 8 3.77 -5.47 -5.00
CA PHE A 8 4.38 -4.97 -3.77
C PHE A 8 4.70 -3.51 -4.00
N PHE A 9 4.24 -2.61 -3.16
CA PHE A 9 4.65 -1.21 -3.28
C PHE A 9 4.90 -0.59 -1.91
N ASP A 10 5.76 0.41 -1.92
CA ASP A 10 6.10 1.27 -0.80
C ASP A 10 6.17 2.71 -1.35
N PHE A 11 5.53 3.64 -0.67
CA PHE A 11 5.45 5.03 -1.07
C PHE A 11 5.58 5.91 0.15
N LYS A 12 6.78 6.41 0.43
CA LYS A 12 7.09 7.14 1.67
C LYS A 12 7.96 8.34 1.44
N VAL A 13 8.09 9.14 2.49
CA VAL A 13 9.03 10.26 2.53
C VAL A 13 10.27 9.79 3.28
N ASP A 14 11.44 9.97 2.69
CA ASP A 14 12.72 9.65 3.33
C ASP A 14 13.07 10.67 4.44
N SER A 15 14.19 10.44 5.13
CA SER A 15 14.66 11.34 6.20
C SER A 15 15.00 12.75 5.74
N ASN A 16 15.15 12.98 4.44
CA ASN A 16 15.49 14.28 3.84
C ASN A 16 14.25 15.01 3.28
N GLY A 17 13.04 14.47 3.49
CA GLY A 17 11.80 15.06 2.97
C GLY A 17 11.52 14.71 1.51
N ILE A 18 12.25 13.74 0.95
CA ILE A 18 12.13 13.29 -0.43
C ILE A 18 11.05 12.22 -0.52
N LEU A 19 10.12 12.36 -1.46
CA LEU A 19 9.12 11.32 -1.71
C LEU A 19 9.77 10.19 -2.53
N GLU A 20 9.65 8.95 -2.10
CA GLU A 20 10.20 7.79 -2.78
C GLU A 20 9.08 6.79 -3.10
N PHE A 21 8.94 6.44 -4.38
CA PHE A 21 8.06 5.37 -4.84
C PHE A 21 8.87 4.13 -5.23
N GLY A 22 8.53 3.01 -4.60
CA GLY A 22 8.98 1.67 -4.97
C GLY A 22 7.78 0.80 -5.31
N GLY A 23 7.87 0.03 -6.39
CA GLY A 23 6.84 -0.93 -6.75
C GLY A 23 7.40 -2.09 -7.56
N ILE A 24 7.04 -3.31 -7.19
CA ILE A 24 7.43 -4.57 -7.83
C ILE A 24 6.17 -5.33 -8.24
N PHE A 25 5.99 -5.52 -9.55
CA PHE A 25 4.93 -6.35 -10.13
C PHE A 25 5.43 -7.77 -10.31
N VAL A 26 4.67 -8.74 -9.79
CA VAL A 26 5.05 -10.16 -9.78
C VAL A 26 3.99 -11.06 -10.39
N SER A 27 4.42 -12.24 -10.84
CA SER A 27 3.53 -13.32 -11.25
C SER A 27 2.73 -13.83 -10.06
N SER A 28 1.42 -14.00 -10.24
CA SER A 28 0.54 -14.63 -9.25
C SER A 28 0.79 -16.12 -9.07
N GLU A 29 1.37 -16.77 -10.07
CA GLU A 29 1.62 -18.21 -10.08
C GLU A 29 2.98 -18.54 -9.43
N THR A 30 4.02 -17.77 -9.76
CA THR A 30 5.41 -18.08 -9.37
C THR A 30 6.02 -17.08 -8.39
N LEU A 31 5.35 -15.95 -8.12
CA LEU A 31 5.95 -14.79 -7.45
C LEU A 31 7.23 -14.28 -8.12
N GLU A 32 7.52 -14.71 -9.34
CA GLU A 32 8.67 -14.21 -10.09
C GLU A 32 8.46 -12.75 -10.49
N TYR A 33 9.57 -12.04 -10.50
CA TYR A 33 9.64 -10.65 -10.89
C TYR A 33 9.17 -10.49 -12.35
N ILE A 34 8.25 -9.54 -12.59
CA ILE A 34 7.82 -9.16 -13.95
C ILE A 34 8.36 -7.77 -14.31
N SER A 35 8.14 -6.77 -13.43
CA SER A 35 8.62 -5.41 -13.66
C SER A 35 8.67 -4.60 -12.37
N GLN A 36 9.41 -3.47 -12.39
CA GLN A 36 9.47 -2.53 -11.26
C GLN A 36 9.45 -1.07 -11.66
N ILE A 37 9.15 -0.24 -10.66
CA ILE A 37 9.44 1.18 -10.63
C ILE A 37 10.18 1.45 -9.32
N SER A 38 11.30 2.15 -9.41
CA SER A 38 11.98 2.77 -8.28
C SER A 38 12.26 4.20 -8.69
N SER A 39 11.75 5.18 -7.94
CA SER A 39 11.88 6.59 -8.28
C SER A 39 11.86 7.45 -7.04
N TYR A 40 12.85 8.32 -6.95
CA TYR A 40 12.85 9.46 -6.06
C TYR A 40 12.12 10.61 -6.75
N VAL A 41 11.22 11.25 -6.01
CA VAL A 41 10.24 12.20 -6.49
C VAL A 41 10.34 13.45 -5.64
N GLN A 42 10.57 14.59 -6.29
CA GLN A 42 10.50 15.87 -5.61
C GLN A 42 9.04 16.20 -5.32
N THR A 43 8.74 16.53 -4.06
CA THR A 43 7.43 17.06 -3.68
C THR A 43 7.26 18.46 -4.29
N THR A 44 6.03 18.85 -4.60
CA THR A 44 5.72 20.14 -5.24
C THR A 44 6.01 21.35 -4.36
N ARG A 45 6.34 21.14 -3.08
CA ARG A 45 6.75 22.20 -2.15
C ARG A 45 8.24 22.44 -2.29
N ASP A 46 8.58 23.51 -3.00
CA ASP A 46 9.90 24.11 -3.02
C ASP A 46 10.27 24.60 -1.60
N SER A 47 10.72 23.71 -0.73
CA SER A 47 11.51 24.10 0.44
C SER A 47 12.98 24.07 0.01
N ASP A 48 13.48 25.22 -0.41
CA ASP A 48 14.81 25.42 -0.98
C ASP A 48 15.97 25.07 -0.02
N ASP A 49 15.65 24.87 1.27
CA ASP A 49 16.61 24.65 2.37
C ASP A 49 17.10 23.20 2.57
N SER A 50 16.63 22.20 1.80
CA SER A 50 17.13 20.83 1.98
C SER A 50 18.46 20.60 1.24
N PRO A 51 19.46 19.94 1.86
CA PRO A 51 20.77 19.61 1.27
C PRO A 51 20.65 18.44 0.27
N THR A 52 19.69 18.51 -0.64
CA THR A 52 19.42 17.46 -1.61
C THR A 52 20.40 17.50 -2.80
N PRO A 53 20.92 16.33 -3.25
CA PRO A 53 21.86 16.27 -4.37
C PRO A 53 21.31 16.90 -5.67
N ILE A 54 22.17 17.53 -6.47
CA ILE A 54 21.77 18.21 -7.71
C ILE A 54 21.07 17.29 -8.73
N TRP A 55 21.43 16.00 -8.81
CA TRP A 55 20.74 15.03 -9.68
C TRP A 55 19.31 14.75 -9.23
N TYR A 56 19.01 14.97 -7.95
CA TYR A 56 17.69 14.87 -7.36
C TYR A 56 16.83 16.14 -7.61
N ARG A 57 17.47 17.32 -7.74
CA ARG A 57 16.83 18.60 -8.16
C ARG A 57 16.48 18.68 -9.66
N ARG A 58 16.70 17.63 -10.46
CA ARG A 58 16.48 17.64 -11.94
C ARG A 58 15.02 17.45 -12.38
N GLY A 59 14.04 17.69 -11.52
CA GLY A 59 12.64 17.87 -11.95
C GLY A 59 11.82 16.58 -12.18
N LEU A 60 12.19 15.47 -11.54
CA LEU A 60 11.31 14.30 -11.46
C LEU A 60 10.23 14.54 -10.40
N THR A 61 9.12 15.12 -10.83
CA THR A 61 7.91 15.30 -10.01
C THR A 61 7.05 14.04 -10.03
N PHE A 62 6.08 13.96 -9.12
CA PHE A 62 5.16 12.83 -9.09
C PHE A 62 4.37 12.73 -10.40
N LEU A 63 4.01 13.88 -10.99
CA LEU A 63 3.36 13.98 -12.29
C LEU A 63 4.16 13.26 -13.39
N THR A 64 5.48 13.41 -13.42
CA THR A 64 6.36 12.78 -14.43
C THR A 64 6.30 11.25 -14.37
N ILE A 65 6.11 10.66 -13.17
CA ILE A 65 6.04 9.20 -13.01
C ILE A 65 4.62 8.65 -12.88
N TYR A 66 3.62 9.52 -12.69
CA TYR A 66 2.23 9.15 -12.38
C TYR A 66 1.68 8.14 -13.38
N GLY A 67 1.84 8.35 -14.69
CA GLY A 67 1.32 7.40 -15.69
C GLY A 67 1.92 5.99 -15.56
N ARG A 68 3.18 5.86 -15.10
CA ARG A 68 3.80 4.56 -14.84
C ARG A 68 3.29 3.96 -13.53
N VAL A 69 3.20 4.77 -12.47
CA VAL A 69 2.65 4.37 -11.16
C VAL A 69 1.21 3.88 -11.31
N TYR A 70 0.37 4.63 -12.01
CA TYR A 70 -1.03 4.29 -12.26
C TYR A 70 -1.16 2.95 -12.98
N ARG A 71 -0.42 2.74 -14.08
CA ARG A 71 -0.42 1.45 -14.79
C ARG A 71 0.10 0.30 -13.93
N LEU A 72 1.07 0.56 -13.06
CA LEU A 72 1.59 -0.42 -12.13
C LEU A 72 0.53 -0.81 -11.10
N LEU A 73 -0.16 0.15 -10.48
CA LEU A 73 -1.03 -0.10 -9.34
C LEU A 73 -2.49 -0.40 -9.70
N HIS A 74 -3.06 0.28 -10.68
CA HIS A 74 -4.50 0.27 -10.93
C HIS A 74 -5.00 -1.15 -11.29
N GLY A 75 -6.09 -1.56 -10.64
CA GLY A 75 -6.75 -2.86 -10.82
C GLY A 75 -5.97 -4.07 -10.29
N LYS A 76 -4.84 -3.86 -9.58
CA LYS A 76 -4.03 -4.94 -9.01
C LYS A 76 -4.32 -5.16 -7.53
N ILE A 77 -3.88 -6.29 -7.02
CA ILE A 77 -3.83 -6.57 -5.58
C ILE A 77 -2.59 -5.91 -5.02
N TRP A 78 -2.78 -5.01 -4.07
CA TRP A 78 -1.72 -4.24 -3.42
C TRP A 78 -1.22 -4.98 -2.20
N ILE A 79 0.09 -5.04 -2.04
CA ILE A 79 0.76 -5.65 -0.90
C ILE A 79 1.80 -4.68 -0.37
N GLY A 80 1.79 -4.44 0.93
CA GLY A 80 2.86 -3.69 1.60
C GLY A 80 2.66 -3.62 3.11
N HIS A 81 3.61 -3.01 3.80
CA HIS A 81 3.62 -2.96 5.27
C HIS A 81 2.96 -1.68 5.76
N ASP A 82 1.89 -1.81 6.57
CA ASP A 82 1.07 -0.71 7.09
C ASP A 82 0.47 0.19 5.99
N ILE A 83 0.41 -0.31 4.75
CA ILE A 83 0.07 0.50 3.57
C ILE A 83 -1.30 1.15 3.64
N ILE A 84 -2.25 0.58 4.40
CA ILE A 84 -3.57 1.18 4.57
C ILE A 84 -3.46 2.52 5.30
N ASN A 85 -2.60 2.61 6.31
CA ASN A 85 -2.47 3.79 7.16
C ASN A 85 -1.35 4.72 6.70
N SER A 86 -0.32 4.19 6.03
CA SER A 86 0.84 4.96 5.62
C SER A 86 0.77 5.38 4.15
N ASP A 87 0.73 4.42 3.24
CA ASP A 87 1.10 4.63 1.84
C ASP A 87 -0.08 5.05 0.99
N VAL A 88 -1.24 4.42 1.22
CA VAL A 88 -2.47 4.71 0.47
C VAL A 88 -2.93 6.16 0.68
N PRO A 89 -3.00 6.71 1.92
CA PRO A 89 -3.34 8.12 2.11
C PRO A 89 -2.35 9.07 1.43
N ARG A 90 -1.05 8.74 1.47
CA ARG A 90 0.01 9.54 0.84
C ARG A 90 -0.11 9.52 -0.68
N LEU A 91 -0.41 8.36 -1.27
CA LEU A 91 -0.64 8.20 -2.71
C LEU A 91 -1.84 9.02 -3.17
N ILE A 92 -2.94 8.99 -2.42
CA ILE A 92 -4.14 9.78 -2.71
C ILE A 92 -3.83 11.28 -2.65
N ALA A 93 -3.11 11.73 -1.61
CA ALA A 93 -2.70 13.12 -1.49
C ALA A 93 -1.81 13.56 -2.66
N ALA A 94 -0.82 12.75 -3.04
CA ALA A 94 0.06 13.05 -4.16
C ALA A 94 -0.69 13.11 -5.52
N CYS A 95 -1.68 12.24 -5.74
CA CYS A 95 -2.56 12.30 -6.91
C CYS A 95 -3.42 13.57 -6.91
N ALA A 96 -3.99 13.95 -5.76
CA ALA A 96 -4.77 15.16 -5.64
C ALA A 96 -3.94 16.43 -5.92
N GLU A 97 -2.69 16.49 -5.44
CA GLU A 97 -1.76 17.61 -5.69
C GLU A 97 -1.50 17.86 -7.17
N ILE A 98 -1.46 16.80 -7.99
CA ILE A 98 -1.23 16.90 -9.44
C ILE A 98 -2.51 16.94 -10.27
N GLY A 99 -3.69 16.97 -9.62
CA GLY A 99 -4.99 17.00 -10.29
C GLY A 99 -5.39 15.70 -10.98
N GLU A 100 -4.84 14.57 -10.54
CA GLU A 100 -5.04 13.26 -11.16
C GLU A 100 -5.84 12.30 -10.26
N ALA A 101 -6.50 11.31 -10.87
CA ALA A 101 -7.26 10.31 -10.13
C ALA A 101 -6.33 9.26 -9.47
N PRO A 102 -6.53 8.91 -8.19
CA PRO A 102 -5.72 7.87 -7.56
C PRO A 102 -5.98 6.50 -8.19
N PRO A 103 -4.95 5.66 -8.40
CA PRO A 103 -5.16 4.28 -8.83
C PRO A 103 -5.99 3.53 -7.79
N GLN A 104 -6.75 2.52 -8.22
CA GLN A 104 -7.68 1.78 -7.36
C GLN A 104 -7.21 0.33 -7.26
N PRO A 105 -7.05 -0.25 -6.06
CA PRO A 105 -6.73 -1.66 -5.92
C PRO A 105 -7.95 -2.53 -6.18
N LYS A 106 -7.70 -3.77 -6.61
CA LYS A 106 -8.69 -4.84 -6.55
C LYS A 106 -8.92 -5.27 -5.09
N TYR A 107 -7.82 -5.45 -4.35
CA TYR A 107 -7.76 -5.78 -2.93
C TYR A 107 -6.48 -5.20 -2.33
N ILE A 108 -6.49 -4.92 -1.03
CA ILE A 108 -5.28 -4.56 -0.27
C ILE A 108 -4.99 -5.65 0.74
N ILE A 109 -3.75 -6.13 0.72
CA ILE A 109 -3.17 -6.99 1.74
C ILE A 109 -2.24 -6.11 2.56
N ASP A 110 -2.72 -5.70 3.75
CA ASP A 110 -1.88 -5.01 4.71
C ASP A 110 -1.10 -6.05 5.51
N THR A 111 0.20 -5.98 5.34
CA THR A 111 1.07 -7.03 5.81
C THR A 111 1.44 -6.85 7.28
N LEU A 112 1.19 -5.67 7.87
CA LEU A 112 1.25 -5.48 9.31
C LEU A 112 0.18 -6.34 10.01
N ASP A 113 -1.02 -6.42 9.45
CA ASP A 113 -2.09 -7.27 10.00
C ASP A 113 -1.77 -8.76 9.82
N PHE A 114 -1.11 -9.13 8.72
CA PHE A 114 -0.60 -10.50 8.55
C PHE A 114 0.43 -10.87 9.61
N LEU A 115 1.39 -9.99 9.91
CA LEU A 115 2.39 -10.27 10.94
C LEU A 115 1.75 -10.45 12.33
N LYS A 116 0.64 -9.76 12.62
CA LYS A 116 -0.12 -9.94 13.87
C LYS A 116 -0.88 -11.27 13.96
N SER A 117 -1.03 -12.01 12.86
CA SER A 117 -1.78 -13.28 12.85
C SER A 117 -1.11 -14.45 13.60
N ASP A 118 0.17 -14.30 14.00
CA ASP A 118 0.99 -15.29 14.72
C ASP A 118 1.02 -16.71 14.10
N THR A 119 0.73 -16.81 12.79
CA THR A 119 0.86 -18.07 12.06
C THR A 119 2.32 -18.49 11.94
N LYS A 120 2.59 -19.80 11.74
CA LYS A 120 3.96 -20.29 11.46
C LYS A 120 4.60 -19.52 10.30
N LEU A 121 3.82 -19.21 9.26
CA LEU A 121 4.27 -18.43 8.11
C LEU A 121 4.57 -16.97 8.48
N ALA A 122 3.72 -16.31 9.27
CA ALA A 122 3.93 -14.93 9.72
C ALA A 122 5.23 -14.78 10.53
N ARG A 123 5.48 -15.71 11.46
CA ARG A 123 6.73 -15.74 12.24
C ARG A 123 7.97 -15.99 11.39
N LEU A 124 7.86 -16.80 10.34
CA LEU A 124 8.97 -17.00 9.39
C LEU A 124 9.20 -15.74 8.56
N ALA A 125 8.15 -15.09 8.09
CA ALA A 125 8.24 -13.85 7.31
C ALA A 125 8.94 -12.77 8.12
N GLU A 126 8.51 -12.54 9.37
CA GLU A 126 9.16 -11.60 10.28
C GLU A 126 10.66 -11.88 10.44
N ARG A 127 11.03 -13.16 10.66
CA ARG A 127 12.45 -13.57 10.78
C ARG A 127 13.27 -13.35 9.51
N PHE A 128 12.64 -13.44 8.33
CA PHE A 128 13.29 -13.17 7.05
C PHE A 128 13.31 -11.68 6.69
N GLY A 129 12.92 -10.79 7.62
CA GLY A 129 13.00 -9.33 7.44
C GLY A 129 11.78 -8.73 6.73
N PHE A 130 10.65 -9.44 6.76
CA PHE A 130 9.40 -8.92 6.22
C PHE A 130 8.88 -7.74 7.06
N GLY A 131 8.59 -6.61 6.41
CA GLY A 131 8.12 -5.40 7.08
C GLY A 131 9.22 -4.58 7.77
N ASP A 132 10.52 -4.84 7.52
CA ASP A 132 11.60 -4.04 8.11
C ASP A 132 11.57 -2.58 7.60
N PRO A 133 11.35 -1.57 8.48
CA PRO A 133 11.21 -0.18 8.08
C PRO A 133 12.53 0.49 7.67
N LYS A 134 13.70 -0.16 7.83
CA LYS A 134 15.03 0.46 7.68
C LYS A 134 15.50 0.70 6.24
N HIS A 135 14.69 0.42 5.24
CA HIS A 135 15.13 0.38 3.85
C HIS A 135 14.38 1.39 2.98
N GLY A 136 14.98 1.89 1.90
CA GLY A 136 14.28 2.71 0.90
C GLY A 136 13.13 1.94 0.24
N SER A 137 12.16 2.65 -0.33
CA SER A 137 10.89 2.10 -0.84
C SER A 137 11.05 0.89 -1.73
N TYR A 138 11.96 0.96 -2.72
CA TYR A 138 12.19 -0.19 -3.60
C TYR A 138 12.78 -1.39 -2.85
N LYS A 139 13.75 -1.15 -1.97
CA LYS A 139 14.42 -2.21 -1.21
C LYS A 139 13.46 -2.85 -0.20
N ALA A 140 12.55 -2.07 0.40
CA ALA A 140 11.48 -2.59 1.24
C ALA A 140 10.55 -3.53 0.45
N CYS A 141 10.18 -3.18 -0.78
CA CYS A 141 9.39 -4.06 -1.66
C CYS A 141 10.13 -5.38 -1.96
N GLU A 142 11.42 -5.32 -2.29
CA GLU A 142 12.23 -6.49 -2.61
C GLU A 142 12.39 -7.42 -1.39
N MET A 143 12.62 -6.84 -0.22
CA MET A 143 12.73 -7.59 1.03
C MET A 143 11.41 -8.25 1.41
N ASN A 144 10.28 -7.55 1.27
CA ASN A 144 8.97 -8.14 1.51
C ASN A 144 8.69 -9.32 0.57
N LEU A 145 8.98 -9.17 -0.73
CA LEU A 145 8.84 -10.26 -1.69
C LEU A 145 9.75 -11.45 -1.35
N ASN A 146 11.02 -11.18 -1.03
CA ASN A 146 12.00 -12.21 -0.71
C ASN A 146 11.66 -12.94 0.60
N ALA A 147 11.26 -12.22 1.64
CA ALA A 147 10.88 -12.82 2.91
C ALA A 147 9.63 -13.70 2.78
N ILE A 148 8.66 -13.33 1.93
CA ILE A 148 7.54 -14.22 1.57
C ILE A 148 8.04 -15.49 0.89
N LYS A 149 8.92 -15.38 -0.12
CA LYS A 149 9.47 -16.54 -0.83
C LYS A 149 10.24 -17.47 0.10
N GLN A 150 11.09 -16.91 0.96
CA GLN A 150 11.85 -17.69 1.93
C GLN A 150 10.95 -18.36 2.97
N SER A 151 9.91 -17.66 3.42
CA SER A 151 8.90 -18.23 4.31
C SER A 151 8.17 -19.40 3.68
N TRP A 152 7.89 -19.33 2.37
CA TRP A 152 7.28 -20.43 1.63
C TRP A 152 8.15 -21.67 1.61
N VAL A 153 9.42 -21.49 1.23
CA VAL A 153 10.39 -22.58 1.13
C VAL A 153 10.60 -23.19 2.51
N ALA A 154 10.81 -22.36 3.53
CA ALA A 154 10.96 -22.80 4.92
C ALA A 154 9.72 -23.57 5.40
N MET A 155 8.51 -23.04 5.20
CA MET A 155 7.27 -23.75 5.53
C MET A 155 7.17 -25.09 4.79
N SER A 156 7.52 -25.15 3.50
CA SER A 156 7.43 -26.38 2.71
C SER A 156 8.39 -27.45 3.23
N LEU A 157 9.60 -27.07 3.66
CA LEU A 157 10.57 -27.96 4.27
C LEU A 157 10.16 -28.38 5.70
N LEU A 158 9.56 -27.46 6.47
CA LEU A 158 9.12 -27.72 7.84
C LEU A 158 7.81 -28.51 7.90
N CYS A 159 6.97 -28.42 6.87
CA CYS A 159 5.67 -29.08 6.75
C CYS A 159 5.72 -30.44 6.05
N GLU A 160 6.90 -31.06 5.85
CA GLU A 160 7.01 -32.45 5.38
C GLU A 160 6.34 -33.49 6.31
N GLN A 161 5.61 -33.09 7.37
CA GLN A 161 5.00 -33.96 8.37
C GLN A 161 3.53 -33.70 8.74
N GLU A 162 2.78 -32.76 8.14
CA GLU A 162 1.35 -32.59 8.48
C GLU A 162 0.47 -32.47 7.23
N ASP A 163 -0.19 -33.60 6.95
CA ASP A 163 -1.37 -33.89 6.13
C ASP A 163 -1.63 -33.19 4.79
N LYS A 164 -1.75 -34.08 3.80
CA LYS A 164 -2.40 -33.90 2.51
C LYS A 164 -3.90 -33.68 2.73
N GLU A 165 -4.37 -32.43 2.72
CA GLU A 165 -5.79 -32.20 2.50
C GLU A 165 -6.09 -31.20 1.38
N LYS A 166 -6.95 -31.69 0.49
CA LYS A 166 -7.40 -31.14 -0.78
C LYS A 166 -8.18 -29.84 -0.56
N ASN A 167 -8.01 -28.85 -1.43
CA ASN A 167 -8.94 -28.67 -2.56
C ASN A 167 -8.59 -27.44 -3.40
N SER A 168 -8.83 -27.60 -4.70
CA SER A 168 -9.11 -26.59 -5.72
C SER A 168 -9.41 -25.18 -5.19
N VAL A 169 -8.41 -24.30 -5.15
CA VAL A 169 -8.59 -22.85 -5.25
C VAL A 169 -7.58 -22.34 -6.27
N ASP A 170 -8.09 -22.12 -7.48
CA ASP A 170 -7.64 -21.25 -8.57
C ASP A 170 -6.23 -20.65 -8.48
N LYS A 171 -5.34 -21.00 -9.43
CA LYS A 171 -4.19 -20.25 -10.02
C LYS A 171 -3.35 -19.28 -9.16
N ILE A 172 -3.53 -19.24 -7.85
CA ILE A 172 -2.97 -18.27 -6.92
C ILE A 172 -1.92 -19.03 -6.10
N HIS A 173 -0.71 -18.48 -6.04
CA HIS A 173 0.38 -19.04 -5.26
C HIS A 173 -0.08 -19.36 -3.82
N PRO A 174 0.25 -20.52 -3.24
CA PRO A 174 -0.30 -20.96 -1.96
C PRO A 174 -0.18 -19.94 -0.81
N ILE A 175 0.93 -19.18 -0.78
CA ILE A 175 1.08 -18.08 0.18
C ILE A 175 0.08 -16.94 -0.04
N LEU A 176 -0.16 -16.56 -1.29
CA LEU A 176 -1.11 -15.50 -1.60
C LEU A 176 -2.53 -15.94 -1.21
N SER A 177 -2.85 -17.22 -1.37
CA SER A 177 -4.09 -17.80 -0.85
C SER A 177 -4.20 -17.72 0.67
N LEU A 178 -3.09 -17.79 1.41
CA LEU A 178 -3.11 -17.61 2.87
C LEU A 178 -3.40 -16.15 3.24
N PHE A 179 -2.75 -15.19 2.60
CA PHE A 179 -3.06 -13.77 2.80
C PHE A 179 -4.52 -13.41 2.47
N LEU A 180 -5.08 -14.03 1.43
CA LEU A 180 -6.46 -13.80 1.00
C LEU A 180 -7.51 -14.50 1.89
N LYS A 181 -7.11 -15.51 2.67
CA LYS A 181 -7.99 -16.24 3.59
C LYS A 181 -8.03 -15.65 5.00
N SER A 182 -7.01 -14.90 5.40
CA SER A 182 -7.01 -14.20 6.68
C SER A 182 -7.82 -12.90 6.59
N ASP A 183 -8.32 -12.42 7.73
CA ASP A 183 -8.99 -11.10 7.90
C ASP A 183 -8.10 -9.88 7.54
N THR A 184 -6.93 -10.13 6.96
CA THR A 184 -5.90 -9.18 6.51
C THR A 184 -6.20 -8.58 5.14
N THR A 185 -7.19 -9.12 4.42
CA THR A 185 -7.59 -8.61 3.10
C THR A 185 -8.77 -7.68 3.26
N ARG A 186 -8.60 -6.42 2.85
CA ARG A 186 -9.70 -5.44 2.82
C ARG A 186 -10.03 -5.06 1.39
N ARG A 187 -11.32 -4.94 1.07
CA ARG A 187 -11.71 -4.29 -0.18
C ARG A 187 -11.46 -2.80 -0.06
N PHE A 188 -11.01 -2.18 -1.13
CA PHE A 188 -10.80 -0.72 -1.13
C PHE A 188 -12.06 0.05 -0.73
N SER A 189 -13.23 -0.41 -1.17
CA SER A 189 -14.53 0.17 -0.82
C SER A 189 -14.90 0.08 0.67
N GLU A 190 -14.23 -0.77 1.44
CA GLU A 190 -14.43 -0.96 2.88
C GLU A 190 -13.46 -0.10 3.71
N LEU A 191 -12.50 0.55 3.06
CA LEU A 191 -11.59 1.47 3.71
C LEU A 191 -12.24 2.85 3.78
N ASP A 192 -12.43 3.38 4.99
CA ASP A 192 -12.91 4.76 5.23
C ASP A 192 -11.76 5.77 4.96
N ILE A 193 -11.21 5.72 3.75
CA ILE A 193 -10.13 6.61 3.31
C ILE A 193 -10.77 7.78 2.56
N GLY A 194 -10.73 8.97 3.16
CA GLY A 194 -11.22 10.20 2.55
C GLY A 194 -12.59 10.71 3.02
N ARG A 195 -13.20 10.12 4.07
CA ARG A 195 -14.41 10.67 4.73
C ARG A 195 -14.09 11.46 6.01
N GLU A 196 -13.18 12.42 5.95
CA GLU A 196 -13.09 13.46 6.97
C GLU A 196 -13.03 14.84 6.32
N LYS A 197 -14.22 15.40 6.05
CA LYS A 197 -14.67 16.76 6.41
C LYS A 197 -15.94 17.14 5.65
N GLU A 198 -17.06 16.50 6.00
CA GLU A 198 -18.37 17.14 5.90
C GLU A 198 -19.15 16.82 7.19
N GLN A 199 -18.71 17.41 8.30
CA GLN A 199 -19.53 17.51 9.50
C GLN A 199 -19.88 18.98 9.73
N GLY A 200 -21.07 19.35 9.24
CA GLY A 200 -22.09 19.99 10.07
C GLY A 200 -21.87 21.43 10.53
N THR A 201 -22.09 22.39 9.63
CA THR A 201 -22.73 23.65 10.03
C THR A 201 -24.17 23.65 9.52
N ASN A 202 -25.03 22.91 10.22
CA ASN A 202 -26.48 23.10 10.17
C ASN A 202 -27.04 22.74 11.55
N ALA A 203 -26.97 23.71 12.47
CA ALA A 203 -27.85 23.78 13.60
C ALA A 203 -28.74 25.01 13.40
N ALA A 204 -29.95 24.76 12.89
CA ALA A 204 -31.04 25.70 12.97
C ALA A 204 -31.45 25.87 14.44
N ALA A 205 -31.66 27.11 14.86
CA ALA A 205 -32.54 27.41 15.98
C ALA A 205 -33.32 28.69 15.63
N GLY A 206 -34.47 28.48 15.00
CA GLY A 206 -35.56 29.43 15.11
C GLY A 206 -36.12 29.36 16.52
N ILE A 207 -36.19 30.51 17.19
CA ILE A 207 -37.16 30.75 18.26
C ILE A 207 -37.84 32.07 17.91
N GLU A 208 -39.14 31.97 17.67
CA GLU A 208 -40.07 33.07 17.45
C GLU A 208 -40.47 33.78 18.75
N CYS A 209 -41.01 34.99 18.55
CA CYS A 209 -41.95 35.73 19.38
C CYS A 209 -41.47 36.57 20.56
N GLY A 210 -41.79 37.86 20.48
CA GLY A 210 -41.77 38.81 21.59
C GLY A 210 -41.90 40.25 21.11
N GLY A 211 -43.05 40.62 20.56
CA GLY A 211 -43.41 42.02 20.40
C GLY A 211 -43.90 42.60 21.72
N GLU A 212 -43.44 43.78 22.10
CA GLU A 212 -44.18 44.70 22.97
C GLU A 212 -43.69 46.15 22.77
N ASN A 213 -44.65 47.04 22.55
CA ASN A 213 -44.50 48.50 22.48
C ASN A 213 -44.05 49.08 23.82
N SER A 214 -43.23 50.16 23.81
CA SER A 214 -43.66 51.49 24.29
C SER A 214 -42.50 52.48 24.50
N LYS A 215 -42.77 53.71 24.02
CA LYS A 215 -42.15 55.03 24.25
C LYS A 215 -40.99 55.46 23.36
#